data_AF-A0A4Q8ACI7-F1
#
_entry.id   AF-A0A4Q8ACI7-F1
#
_cell.length_a   1.000
_cell.length_b   1.000
_cell.length_c   1.000
_cell.angle_alpha   90.00
_cell.angle_beta   90.00
_cell.angle_gamma   90.00
#
_symmetry.space_group_name_H-M   'P 1'
#
loop_
_entity.id
_entity.type
_entity.pdbx_description
1 polymer ?
#
loop_
_entity_poly.entity_id
_entity_poly.type
_entity_poly.pdbx_seq_one_letter_code
_entity_poly.pdbx_strand_id
1 'polypeptide(L)'
;MSKLVAKATETLDVLRDQGLITAEHELTAELIVELCESWEGSTPNTKTAISREIRHALASLPRPEQEPVTDPEDDKASKVDDLLNEFSKH
;
A
#
# COMPACT_ATOMS: atom_id res chain seq x y z
N MET A 1 5.00 3.85 23.31
CA MET A 1 4.39 3.28 22.10
C MET A 1 5.29 3.59 20.91
N SER A 2 5.60 2.60 20.09
CA SER A 2 6.49 2.78 18.93
C SER A 2 5.87 3.67 17.86
N LYS A 3 6.71 4.27 17.00
CA LYS A 3 6.21 5.02 15.83
C LYS A 3 5.39 4.12 14.89
N LEU A 4 5.79 2.86 14.75
CA LEU A 4 5.12 1.89 13.89
C LEU A 4 3.74 1.51 14.45
N VAL A 5 3.65 1.23 15.75
CA VAL A 5 2.39 0.92 16.43
C VAL A 5 1.45 2.12 16.37
N ALA A 6 1.95 3.33 16.67
CA ALA A 6 1.14 4.54 16.57
C ALA A 6 0.55 4.72 15.17
N LYS A 7 1.34 4.47 14.11
CA LYS A 7 0.85 4.58 12.74
C LYS A 7 -0.12 3.48 12.35
N ALA A 8 0.09 2.26 12.82
CA ALA A 8 -0.84 1.15 12.63
C ALA A 8 -2.18 1.44 13.30
N THR A 9 -2.18 1.88 14.56
CA THR A 9 -3.39 2.26 15.30
C THR A 9 -4.13 3.39 14.59
N GLU A 10 -3.44 4.48 14.21
CA GLU A 10 -4.05 5.59 13.46
C GLU A 10 -4.71 5.11 12.15
N THR A 11 -4.06 4.20 11.42
CA THR A 11 -4.61 3.67 10.17
C THR A 11 -5.85 2.82 10.41
N LEU A 12 -5.83 1.97 11.44
CA LEU A 12 -6.98 1.14 11.81
C LEU A 12 -8.15 1.98 12.29
N ASP A 13 -7.90 3.05 13.05
CA ASP A 13 -8.93 3.98 13.50
C ASP A 13 -9.59 4.68 12.31
N VAL A 14 -8.81 5.14 11.32
CA VAL A 14 -9.37 5.71 10.08
C VAL A 14 -10.28 4.70 9.35
N LEU A 15 -9.88 3.44 9.25
CA LEU A 15 -10.70 2.41 8.61
C LEU A 15 -11.97 2.08 9.42
N ARG A 16 -11.90 2.13 10.77
CA ARG A 16 -13.08 2.00 11.64
C ARG A 16 -14.03 3.18 11.48
N ASP A 17 -13.51 4.41 11.44
CA ASP A 17 -14.30 5.63 11.28
C ASP A 17 -15.02 5.68 9.92
N GLN A 18 -14.41 5.07 8.89
CA GLN A 18 -15.02 4.89 7.57
C GLN A 18 -16.03 3.72 7.52
N GLY A 19 -16.21 2.98 8.62
CA GLY A 19 -17.11 1.82 8.68
C GLY A 19 -16.60 0.61 7.88
N LEU A 20 -15.32 0.58 7.52
CA LEU A 20 -14.72 -0.50 6.74
C LEU A 20 -14.35 -1.69 7.64
N ILE A 21 -13.84 -1.44 8.84
CA ILE A 21 -13.57 -2.51 9.81
C ILE A 21 -14.86 -2.94 10.51
N THR A 22 -15.29 -4.15 10.22
CA THR A 22 -16.41 -4.84 10.89
C THR A 22 -15.88 -5.82 11.95
N ALA A 23 -16.80 -6.45 12.70
CA ALA A 23 -16.45 -7.44 13.72
C ALA A 23 -15.60 -8.62 13.20
N GLU A 24 -15.69 -8.97 11.91
CA GLU A 24 -14.89 -10.05 11.31
C GLU A 24 -13.41 -9.66 11.10
N HIS A 25 -13.12 -8.35 11.09
CA HIS A 25 -11.79 -7.80 10.85
C HIS A 25 -11.05 -7.42 12.15
N GLU A 26 -11.74 -7.40 13.30
CA GLU A 26 -11.19 -6.88 14.55
C GLU A 26 -9.98 -7.71 15.03
N LEU A 27 -10.04 -9.04 14.89
CA LEU A 27 -8.90 -9.90 15.23
C LEU A 27 -7.68 -9.61 14.33
N THR A 28 -7.90 -9.31 13.06
CA THR A 28 -6.83 -8.92 12.13
C THR A 28 -6.24 -7.57 12.52
N ALA A 29 -7.08 -6.61 12.93
CA ALA A 29 -6.67 -5.29 13.39
C ALA A 29 -5.80 -5.41 14.67
N GLU A 30 -6.22 -6.21 15.65
CA GLU A 30 -5.44 -6.50 16.86
C GLU A 30 -4.11 -7.17 16.53
N LEU A 31 -4.11 -8.17 15.64
CA LEU A 31 -2.90 -8.87 15.22
C LEU A 31 -1.88 -7.93 14.56
N ILE A 32 -2.33 -6.96 13.76
CA ILE A 32 -1.43 -5.96 13.15
C ILE A 32 -0.72 -5.14 14.23
N VAL A 33 -1.44 -4.71 15.27
CA VAL A 33 -0.87 -3.94 16.38
C VAL A 33 0.16 -4.77 17.14
N GLU A 34 -0.17 -6.01 17.50
CA GLU A 34 0.72 -6.92 18.23
C GLU A 34 2.01 -7.24 17.42
N LEU A 35 1.88 -7.45 16.11
CA LEU A 35 3.02 -7.63 15.22
C LEU A 35 3.89 -6.37 15.16
N CYS A 36 3.29 -5.17 15.14
CA CYS A 36 4.03 -3.91 15.17
C CYS A 36 4.78 -3.69 16.49
N GLU A 37 4.21 -4.10 17.62
CA GLU A 37 4.87 -4.07 18.93
C GLU A 37 6.06 -5.04 18.96
N SER A 38 5.84 -6.26 18.50
CA SER A 38 6.86 -7.32 18.42
C SER A 38 8.03 -6.94 17.49
N TRP A 39 7.77 -6.10 16.48
CA TRP A 39 8.77 -5.68 15.51
C TRP A 39 9.93 -4.90 16.15
N GLU A 40 9.68 -4.00 17.12
CA GLU A 40 10.74 -3.12 17.65
C GLU A 40 11.88 -3.89 18.34
N GLY A 41 11.53 -4.86 19.19
CA GLY A 41 12.49 -5.67 19.96
C GLY A 41 13.11 -6.84 19.19
N SER A 42 12.72 -7.03 17.93
CA SER A 42 13.10 -8.21 17.15
C SER A 42 14.44 -8.08 16.44
N THR A 43 15.09 -9.23 16.21
CA THR A 43 16.31 -9.32 15.37
C THR A 43 16.01 -8.98 13.91
N PRO A 44 17.00 -8.64 13.07
CA PRO A 44 16.77 -8.32 11.64
C PRO A 44 16.04 -9.43 10.85
N ASN A 45 16.36 -10.70 11.11
CA ASN A 45 15.70 -11.83 10.45
C ASN A 45 14.23 -11.94 10.89
N THR A 46 13.97 -11.81 12.18
CA THR A 46 12.61 -11.80 12.75
C THR A 46 11.81 -10.60 12.25
N LYS A 47 12.41 -9.40 12.17
CA LYS A 47 11.79 -8.20 11.61
C LYS A 47 11.31 -8.42 10.18
N THR A 48 12.10 -9.13 9.37
CA THR A 48 11.71 -9.45 7.98
C THR A 48 10.48 -10.37 7.93
N ALA A 49 10.42 -11.37 8.81
CA ALA A 49 9.26 -12.25 8.93
C ALA A 49 8.02 -11.48 9.41
N ILE A 50 8.15 -10.70 10.49
CA ILE A 50 7.08 -9.86 11.03
C ILE A 50 6.57 -8.88 9.95
N SER A 51 7.46 -8.22 9.21
CA SER A 51 7.04 -7.33 8.11
C SER A 51 6.28 -8.06 7.01
N ARG A 52 6.53 -9.34 6.78
CA ARG A 52 5.74 -10.16 5.84
C ARG A 52 4.34 -10.43 6.40
N GLU A 53 4.24 -10.83 7.65
CA GLU A 53 2.95 -11.08 8.32
C GLU A 53 2.09 -9.80 8.38
N ILE A 54 2.69 -8.66 8.74
CA ILE A 54 1.99 -7.36 8.74
C ILE A 54 1.41 -7.06 7.35
N ARG A 55 2.19 -7.26 6.27
CA ARG A 55 1.68 -7.04 4.90
C ARG A 55 0.55 -7.99 4.53
N HIS A 56 0.60 -9.25 4.95
CA HIS A 56 -0.49 -10.20 4.72
C HIS A 56 -1.75 -9.82 5.48
N ALA A 57 -1.63 -9.48 6.76
CA ALA A 57 -2.76 -9.03 7.58
C ALA A 57 -3.40 -7.77 7.00
N LEU A 58 -2.59 -6.76 6.62
CA LEU A 58 -3.09 -5.55 5.96
C LEU A 58 -3.79 -5.83 4.63
N ALA A 59 -3.32 -6.82 3.86
CA ALA A 59 -3.97 -7.19 2.60
C ALA A 59 -5.33 -7.86 2.79
N SER A 60 -5.61 -8.41 3.98
CA SER A 60 -6.91 -8.98 4.34
C SER A 60 -7.91 -7.96 4.86
N LEU A 61 -7.46 -6.74 5.18
CA LEU A 61 -8.35 -5.66 5.55
C LEU A 61 -9.06 -5.07 4.32
N PRO A 62 -10.30 -4.58 4.48
CA PRO A 62 -11.02 -3.88 3.44
C PRO A 62 -10.24 -2.63 3.03
N ARG A 63 -10.13 -2.43 1.72
CA ARG A 63 -9.49 -1.24 1.16
C ARG A 63 -10.56 -0.17 0.97
N PRO A 64 -10.29 1.09 1.35
CA PRO A 64 -11.12 2.19 0.87
C PRO A 64 -11.12 2.15 -0.66
N GLU A 65 -12.25 2.48 -1.28
CA GLU A 65 -12.30 2.70 -2.72
C GLU A 65 -11.20 3.72 -3.07
N GLN A 66 -10.13 3.24 -3.71
CA GLN A 66 -9.13 4.13 -4.24
C GLN A 66 -9.83 4.88 -5.37
N GLU A 67 -9.95 6.21 -5.27
CA GLU A 67 -10.28 7.02 -6.43
C GLU A 67 -9.41 6.52 -7.58
N PRO A 68 -9.98 6.25 -8.77
CA PRO A 68 -9.21 5.71 -9.87
C PRO A 68 -8.02 6.64 -10.07
N VAL A 69 -6.83 6.10 -9.84
CA VAL A 69 -5.61 6.72 -10.34
C VAL A 69 -5.83 6.71 -11.83
N THR A 70 -6.21 7.85 -12.40
CA THR A 70 -6.07 8.07 -13.82
C THR A 70 -4.60 7.91 -14.07
N ASP A 71 -4.19 6.72 -14.52
CA ASP A 71 -2.92 6.55 -15.20
C ASP A 71 -2.84 7.71 -16.20
N PRO A 72 -1.83 8.60 -16.12
CA PRO A 72 -1.49 9.35 -17.30
C PRO A 72 -1.09 8.29 -18.32
N GLU A 73 -2.04 7.93 -19.18
CA GLU A 73 -1.78 7.13 -20.37
C GLU A 73 -0.50 7.68 -21.00
N ASP A 74 0.44 6.77 -21.23
CA ASP A 74 1.63 6.95 -22.03
C ASP A 74 1.19 7.36 -23.45
N ASP A 75 0.78 8.61 -23.63
CA ASP A 75 0.49 9.23 -24.92
C ASP A 75 1.82 9.71 -25.53
N LYS A 76 2.74 8.76 -25.66
CA LYS A 76 3.94 8.84 -26.50
C LYS A 76 3.94 7.73 -27.55
N ALA A 77 2.78 7.46 -28.12
CA ALA A 77 2.70 6.91 -29.46
C ALA A 77 2.37 8.06 -30.43
N SER A 78 3.12 8.17 -31.53
CA SER A 78 2.91 9.10 -32.64
C SER A 78 3.58 10.48 -32.57
N LYS A 79 4.93 10.51 -32.59
CA LYS A 79 5.68 11.63 -33.21
C LYS A 79 7.08 11.29 -33.72
N VAL A 80 7.30 10.06 -34.17
CA VAL A 80 8.59 9.64 -34.76
C VAL A 80 8.53 9.33 -36.25
N ASP A 81 7.34 9.18 -36.85
CA ASP A 81 7.22 8.88 -38.29
C ASP A 81 7.15 10.12 -39.20
N ASP A 82 6.84 11.31 -38.67
CA ASP A 82 6.77 12.54 -39.49
C ASP A 82 8.14 13.20 -39.75
N LEU A 83 9.22 12.78 -39.07
CA LEU A 83 10.55 13.37 -39.24
C LEU A 83 11.44 12.64 -40.25
N LEU A 84 11.01 11.49 -40.78
CA LEU A 84 11.80 10.72 -41.75
C LEU A 84 11.41 10.98 -43.21
N ASN A 85 10.36 11.76 -43.47
CA ASN A 85 9.91 12.06 -44.83
C ASN A 85 10.42 13.42 -45.39
N GLU A 86 11.11 14.22 -44.58
CA GLU A 86 11.66 15.52 -45.01
C GLU A 86 13.14 15.45 -45.42
N PHE A 87 13.85 14.35 -45.15
CA PHE A 87 15.26 14.16 -45.55
C PHE A 87 15.46 13.40 -46.88
N SER A 88 14.39 13.08 -47.62
CA SER A 88 14.49 12.36 -48.91
C SER A 88 14.14 13.22 -50.14
N LYS A 89 14.04 14.54 -49.98
CA LYS A 89 13.91 15.47 -51.12
C LYS A 89 14.82 16.67 -50.93
N HIS A 90 16.14 16.48 -51.00
CA HIS A 90 17.10 17.44 -51.57
C HIS A 90 18.37 16.70 -51.97
#